data_AF-A0A2M8PPA5-F1
#
_entry.id   AF-A0A2M8PPA5-F1
#
_cell.length_a   1.000
_cell.length_b   1.000
_cell.length_c   1.000
_cell.angle_alpha   90.00
_cell.angle_beta   90.00
_cell.angle_gamma   90.00
#
_symmetry.space_group_name_H-M   'P 1'
#
loop_
_entity.id
_entity.type
_entity.pdbx_description
1 polymer ?
#
loop_
_entity_poly.entity_id
_entity_poly.type
_entity_poly.pdbx_seq_one_letter_code
_entity_poly.pdbx_strand_id
1 'polypeptide(L)'
;MDQWEYLPTFIEANASSKDVKAFLKETMPHLKKPPRFTPEAMMPQLNQLGEDGWELVHMEPVAAVGKKGDVLFDGNSRQWSNVYFCVFKRRKFRLNSTEAPKS
;
A
#
# COMPACT_ATOMS: atom_id res chain seq x y z
N MET A 1 25.71 -2.62 -11.09
CA MET A 1 24.57 -3.38 -10.55
C MET A 1 23.50 -2.41 -10.12
N ASP A 2 22.27 -2.68 -10.52
CA ASP A 2 21.11 -1.97 -10.03
C ASP A 2 20.91 -2.28 -8.55
N GLN A 3 20.62 -1.24 -7.75
CA GLN A 3 20.29 -1.38 -6.34
C GLN A 3 18.82 -1.01 -6.15
N TRP A 4 18.14 -1.78 -5.30
CA TRP A 4 16.72 -1.62 -5.02
C TRP A 4 16.52 -1.19 -3.57
N GLU A 5 15.55 -0.30 -3.38
CA GLU A 5 14.94 -0.01 -2.09
C GLU A 5 13.60 -0.74 -2.03
N TYR A 6 13.27 -1.35 -0.90
CA TYR A 6 12.02 -2.08 -0.69
C TYR A 6 11.20 -1.45 0.42
N LEU A 7 9.88 -1.40 0.22
CA LEU A 7 8.92 -0.87 1.18
C LEU A 7 7.85 -1.93 1.48
N PRO A 8 7.97 -2.66 2.61
CA PRO A 8 6.87 -3.45 3.16
C PRO A 8 5.89 -2.53 3.88
N THR A 9 4.59 -2.64 3.60
CA THR A 9 3.55 -1.85 4.25
C THR A 9 2.20 -2.57 4.26
N PHE A 10 1.29 -2.12 5.11
CA PHE A 10 -0.10 -2.58 5.12
C PHE A 10 -1.00 -1.54 4.48
N ILE A 11 -1.89 -1.99 3.61
CA ILE A 11 -2.89 -1.14 2.97
C ILE A 11 -4.27 -1.67 3.35
N GLU A 12 -5.14 -0.78 3.83
CA GLU A 12 -6.49 -1.11 4.25
C GLU A 12 -7.51 -0.65 3.19
N ALA A 13 -8.33 -1.57 2.70
CA ALA A 13 -9.49 -1.26 1.89
C ALA A 13 -10.59 -0.64 2.78
N ASN A 14 -10.66 0.69 2.82
CA ASN A 14 -11.62 1.41 3.66
C ASN A 14 -12.28 2.59 2.93
N ALA A 15 -13.43 2.33 2.32
CA ALA A 15 -14.26 3.33 1.64
C ALA A 15 -15.05 4.22 2.60
N SER A 16 -14.83 4.17 3.92
CA SER A 16 -15.53 5.05 4.86
C SER A 16 -14.90 6.44 4.99
N SER A 17 -13.60 6.58 4.64
CA SER A 17 -12.86 7.85 4.62
C SER A 17 -13.49 8.86 3.64
N LYS A 18 -13.52 10.15 4.01
CA LYS A 18 -14.09 11.22 3.18
C LYS A 18 -13.37 11.33 1.84
N ASP A 19 -12.03 11.28 1.86
CA ASP A 19 -11.21 11.46 0.66
C ASP A 19 -11.36 10.28 -0.28
N VAL A 20 -11.36 9.05 0.26
CA VAL A 20 -11.59 7.83 -0.51
C VAL A 20 -12.99 7.83 -1.13
N LYS A 21 -14.02 8.26 -0.40
CA LYS A 21 -15.38 8.38 -0.95
C LYS A 21 -15.44 9.38 -2.10
N ALA A 22 -14.79 10.53 -1.95
CA ALA A 22 -14.74 11.53 -3.01
C ALA A 22 -14.04 10.97 -4.26
N PHE A 23 -12.88 10.35 -4.07
CA PHE A 23 -12.13 9.68 -5.14
C PHE A 23 -12.95 8.63 -5.87
N LEU A 24 -13.61 7.72 -5.15
CA LEU A 24 -14.43 6.66 -5.75
C LEU A 24 -15.64 7.23 -6.52
N LYS A 25 -16.26 8.29 -6.01
CA LYS A 25 -17.39 8.95 -6.70
C LYS A 25 -16.95 9.57 -8.04
N GLU A 26 -15.75 10.14 -8.08
CA GLU A 26 -15.17 10.78 -9.25
C GLU A 26 -14.68 9.76 -10.28
N THR A 27 -13.90 8.77 -9.84
CA THR A 27 -13.23 7.80 -10.72
C THR A 27 -14.10 6.62 -11.10
N MET A 28 -15.10 6.28 -10.29
CA MET A 28 -15.98 5.12 -10.48
C MET A 28 -17.46 5.49 -10.34
N PRO A 29 -17.99 6.37 -11.21
CA PRO A 29 -19.37 6.85 -11.10
C PRO A 29 -20.43 5.75 -11.27
N HIS A 30 -20.05 4.60 -11.86
CA HIS A 30 -20.92 3.42 -11.98
C HIS A 30 -21.17 2.73 -10.63
N LEU A 31 -20.23 2.85 -9.67
CA LEU A 31 -20.36 2.36 -8.29
C LEU A 31 -21.17 3.36 -7.45
N LYS A 32 -22.50 3.37 -7.63
CA LYS A 32 -23.40 4.30 -6.92
C LYS A 32 -23.30 4.21 -5.39
N LYS A 33 -23.02 3.03 -4.86
CA LYS A 33 -22.87 2.74 -3.42
C LYS A 33 -21.79 1.68 -3.23
N PRO A 34 -20.49 2.05 -3.19
CA PRO A 34 -19.42 1.08 -3.02
C PRO A 34 -19.53 0.39 -1.65
N PRO A 35 -19.27 -0.92 -1.57
CA PRO A 35 -19.11 -1.61 -0.29
C PRO A 35 -18.05 -0.92 0.59
N ARG A 36 -18.23 -0.98 1.92
CA ARG A 36 -17.30 -0.34 2.88
C ARG A 36 -15.85 -0.79 2.69
N PHE A 37 -15.65 -2.05 2.35
CA PHE A 37 -14.35 -2.69 2.21
C PHE A 37 -14.04 -3.06 0.75
N THR A 38 -14.57 -2.28 -0.19
CA THR A 38 -14.30 -2.49 -1.62
C THR A 38 -12.80 -2.32 -1.91
N PRO A 39 -12.13 -3.24 -2.64
CA PRO A 39 -10.69 -3.15 -2.90
C PRO A 39 -10.25 -1.85 -3.56
N GLU A 40 -11.11 -1.25 -4.39
CA GLU A 40 -10.90 0.03 -5.07
C GLU A 40 -10.67 1.19 -4.09
N ALA A 41 -11.07 1.05 -2.83
CA ALA A 41 -10.76 2.00 -1.77
C ALA A 41 -9.26 2.18 -1.52
N MET A 42 -8.43 1.21 -1.95
CA MET A 42 -6.97 1.28 -1.84
C MET A 42 -6.31 2.11 -2.96
N MET A 43 -7.04 2.41 -4.04
CA MET A 43 -6.50 3.09 -5.22
C MET A 43 -5.80 4.42 -4.91
N PRO A 44 -6.33 5.33 -4.05
CA PRO A 44 -5.63 6.57 -3.76
C PRO A 44 -4.21 6.36 -3.23
N GLN A 45 -4.05 5.45 -2.27
CA GLN A 45 -2.74 5.15 -1.66
C GLN A 45 -1.82 4.41 -2.65
N LEU A 46 -2.35 3.46 -3.41
CA LEU A 46 -1.59 2.74 -4.43
C LEU A 46 -1.09 3.67 -5.55
N ASN A 47 -1.94 4.60 -6.00
CA ASN A 47 -1.59 5.58 -7.01
C ASN A 47 -0.51 6.53 -6.48
N GLN A 48 -0.64 7.03 -5.25
CA GLN A 48 0.38 7.88 -4.63
C GLN A 48 1.75 7.17 -4.57
N LEU A 49 1.76 5.88 -4.20
CA LEU A 49 2.99 5.08 -4.20
C LEU A 49 3.59 4.96 -5.61
N GLY A 50 2.75 4.75 -6.62
CA GLY A 50 3.17 4.73 -8.02
C GLY A 50 3.78 6.07 -8.47
N GLU A 51 3.16 7.19 -8.09
CA GLU A 51 3.67 8.54 -8.35
C GLU A 51 5.01 8.81 -7.66
N ASP A 52 5.21 8.27 -6.46
CA ASP A 52 6.47 8.33 -5.70
C ASP A 52 7.56 7.39 -6.27
N GLY A 53 7.27 6.69 -7.38
CA GLY A 53 8.18 5.80 -8.09
C GLY A 53 8.25 4.39 -7.51
N TRP A 54 7.33 4.00 -6.63
CA TRP A 54 7.23 2.64 -6.12
C TRP A 54 6.47 1.72 -7.07
N GLU A 55 7.04 0.55 -7.31
CA GLU A 55 6.43 -0.54 -8.08
C GLU A 55 5.94 -1.62 -7.11
N LEU A 56 4.67 -2.02 -7.20
CA LEU A 56 4.10 -3.12 -6.40
C LEU A 56 4.70 -4.45 -6.86
N VAL A 57 5.22 -5.24 -5.91
CA VAL A 57 5.87 -6.54 -6.16
C VAL A 57 5.03 -7.69 -5.63
N HIS A 58 4.40 -7.50 -4.48
CA HIS A 58 3.61 -8.52 -3.81
C HIS A 58 2.44 -7.90 -3.06
N MET A 59 1.32 -8.61 -3.01
CA MET A 59 0.13 -8.24 -2.28
C MET A 59 -0.61 -9.50 -1.84
N GLU A 60 -0.93 -9.61 -0.55
CA GLU A 60 -1.73 -10.71 -0.01
C GLU A 60 -2.65 -10.22 1.13
N PRO A 61 -3.86 -10.79 1.27
CA PRO A 61 -4.71 -10.48 2.41
C PRO A 61 -4.13 -11.07 3.70
N VAL A 62 -4.17 -10.30 4.79
CA VAL A 62 -3.71 -10.77 6.12
C VAL A 62 -4.85 -10.74 7.12
N ALA A 63 -4.95 -11.77 7.97
CA ALA A 63 -6.08 -11.95 8.88
C ALA A 63 -6.22 -10.82 9.91
N ALA A 64 -5.11 -10.44 10.54
CA ALA A 64 -5.05 -9.30 11.44
C ALA A 64 -3.62 -8.75 11.51
N VAL A 65 -3.52 -7.44 11.70
CA VAL A 65 -2.27 -6.76 12.07
C VAL A 65 -2.37 -6.38 13.54
N GLY A 66 -1.51 -6.97 14.37
CA GLY A 66 -1.44 -6.69 15.79
C GLY A 66 -0.91 -5.28 16.06
N LYS A 67 -1.16 -4.78 17.27
CA LYS A 67 -0.76 -3.42 17.68
C LYS A 67 0.75 -3.18 17.65
N LYS A 68 1.56 -4.23 17.55
CA LYS A 68 3.03 -4.17 17.43
C LYS A 68 3.51 -4.43 16.01
N GLY A 69 2.62 -4.48 15.02
CA GLY A 69 2.96 -4.78 13.62
C GLY A 69 3.15 -6.28 13.32
N ASP A 70 2.80 -7.15 14.27
CA ASP A 70 2.77 -8.59 14.12
C ASP A 70 1.62 -9.03 13.18
N VAL A 71 1.88 -10.01 12.32
CA VAL A 71 0.88 -10.57 11.40
C VAL A 71 0.35 -11.87 11.99
N LEU A 72 -0.98 -11.95 12.14
CA LEU A 72 -1.64 -13.18 12.57
C LEU A 72 -1.82 -14.13 11.37
N PHE A 73 -1.28 -15.35 11.49
CA PHE A 73 -1.54 -16.45 10.56
C PHE A 73 -2.57 -17.39 11.20
N ASP A 74 -3.78 -17.47 10.65
CA ASP A 74 -4.81 -18.40 11.11
C ASP A 74 -4.70 -19.73 10.34
N GLY A 75 -4.67 -20.84 11.07
CA GLY A 75 -4.58 -22.19 10.54
C GLY A 75 -5.91 -22.97 10.46
N ASN A 76 -7.07 -22.42 10.82
CA ASN A 76 -8.33 -23.18 10.77
C ASN A 76 -9.67 -22.40 10.73
N SER A 77 -9.72 -21.07 10.75
CA SER A 77 -11.00 -20.33 10.67
C SER A 77 -11.12 -19.41 9.45
N ARG A 78 -12.33 -19.31 8.87
CA ARG A 78 -12.63 -18.34 7.79
C ARG A 78 -12.73 -16.94 8.39
N GLN A 79 -11.65 -16.17 8.30
CA GLN A 79 -11.62 -14.78 8.71
C GLN A 79 -11.77 -13.85 7.50
N TRP A 80 -12.62 -12.84 7.65
CA TRP A 80 -12.73 -11.75 6.68
C TRP A 80 -11.73 -10.68 7.04
N SER A 81 -10.94 -10.24 6.07
CA SER A 81 -10.02 -9.12 6.22
C SER A 81 -10.20 -8.12 5.08
N ASN A 82 -9.99 -6.86 5.41
CA ASN A 82 -9.87 -5.75 4.47
C ASN A 82 -8.45 -5.17 4.47
N VAL A 83 -7.48 -5.85 5.08
CA VAL A 83 -6.08 -5.43 5.19
C VAL A 83 -5.20 -6.33 4.34
N TYR A 84 -4.27 -5.71 3.62
CA TYR A 84 -3.34 -6.38 2.71
C TYR A 84 -1.91 -6.06 3.09
N PHE A 85 -1.07 -7.09 3.15
CA PHE A 85 0.37 -6.91 3.21
C PHE A 85 0.90 -6.70 1.78
N CYS A 86 1.54 -5.56 1.56
CA CYS A 86 2.08 -5.17 0.27
C CYS A 86 3.58 -4.95 0.37
N VAL A 87 4.32 -5.40 -0.64
CA VAL A 87 5.75 -5.09 -0.80
C VAL A 87 5.94 -4.33 -2.09
N PHE A 88 6.58 -3.17 -1.99
CA PHE A 88 6.97 -2.35 -3.12
C PHE A 88 8.48 -2.32 -3.30
N LYS A 89 8.94 -1.98 -4.50
CA LYS A 89 10.35 -1.71 -4.80
C LYS A 89 10.50 -0.42 -5.60
N ARG A 90 11.64 0.25 -5.48
CA ARG A 90 12.07 1.31 -6.38
C ARG A 90 13.59 1.33 -6.55
N ARG A 91 14.09 1.97 -7.59
CA ARG A 91 15.54 2.08 -7.80
C ARG A 91 16.16 3.00 -6.75
N LYS A 92 17.24 2.55 -6.10
CA LYS A 92 18.01 3.37 -5.18
C LYS A 92 18.89 4.33 -5.98
N PHE A 93 18.61 5.63 -5.89
CA PHE A 93 19.53 6.63 -6.40
C PHE A 93 20.83 6.55 -5.59
N ARG A 94 21.93 6.16 -6.25
CA ARG A 94 23.25 6.40 -5.68
C ARG A 94 23.54 7.89 -5.82
N LEU A 95 23.41 8.64 -4.73
CA LEU A 95 24.07 9.93 -4.62
C LEU A 95 25.57 9.65 -4.70
N ASN A 96 26.19 9.98 -5.84
CA ASN A 96 27.63 10.04 -5.90
C ASN A 96 28.08 10.99 -4.80
N SER A 97 28.84 10.47 -3.85
CA SER A 97 29.40 11.21 -2.73
C SER A 97 30.51 12.11 -3.27
N THR A 98 30.14 13.18 -3.96
CA THR A 98 31.10 14.17 -4.41
C THR A 98 31.32 15.18 -3.29
N GLU A 99 32.53 15.08 -2.73
CA GLU A 99 33.31 16.14 -2.08
C GLU A 99 32.96 16.50 -0.63
N ALA A 100 33.62 15.80 0.29
CA ALA A 100 34.06 16.43 1.52
C ALA A 100 35.12 17.51 1.18
N PRO A 101 34.98 18.76 1.64
CA PRO A 101 36.05 19.74 1.51
C PRO A 101 37.26 19.25 2.31
N LYS A 102 38.39 19.07 1.63
CA LYS A 102 39.68 18.86 2.29
C LYS A 102 40.12 20.19 2.90
N SER A 103 40.38 20.15 4.21
CA SER A 103 41.24 21.00 5.05
C SER A 103 41.23 22.50 4.79
#